data_AF-A0A939C4P3-F1
#
_entry.id   AF-A0A939C4P3-F1
#
_cell.length_a   1.000
_cell.length_b   1.000
_cell.length_c   1.000
_cell.angle_alpha   90.00
_cell.angle_beta   90.00
_cell.angle_gamma   90.00
#
_symmetry.space_group_name_H-M   'P 1'
#
loop_
_entity.id
_entity.type
_entity.pdbx_description
1 polymer ?
#
loop_
_entity_poly.entity_id
_entity_poly.type
_entity_poly.pdbx_seq_one_letter_code
_entity_poly.pdbx_strand_id
1 'polypeptide(L)'
;MDLFDAYYLGTLIEYLRSMSYILPIVKTRKVTEELTVLDTFREVEKILEYAEIEGLIEDKVCYWKNRLGRDYRSNQTLKKKDAEEIRNDAKAMDELLCTEILNRPALELCYRGRLDSKELLRTSEGKRSALFNIKTWKELPKIAKSDFADSATCLLTGASTPAAMVCLRGMEAVIRKYYRTKIGDPKRKGLFDLIDELKKLPNANKSLLGYLDYIRAEKRNFAQHPNRIFTQEEAERVFMQIVNAVHDLYSTSDNLKSQSKSKSL
;
A
#
# COMPACT_ATOMS: atom_id res chain seq x y z
N MET A 1 0.95 -0.66 12.47
CA MET A 1 0.16 0.51 12.91
C MET A 1 0.85 1.78 12.44
N ASP A 2 0.17 2.61 11.67
CA ASP A 2 0.68 3.95 11.35
C ASP A 2 0.25 4.99 12.41
N LEU A 3 0.66 6.25 12.24
CA LEU A 3 0.33 7.32 13.19
C LEU A 3 -1.17 7.64 13.22
N PHE A 4 -1.87 7.45 12.10
CA PHE A 4 -3.31 7.71 12.01
C PHE A 4 -4.09 6.65 12.78
N ASP A 5 -3.74 5.38 12.60
CA ASP A 5 -4.30 4.27 13.37
C ASP A 5 -4.06 4.46 14.87
N ALA A 6 -2.83 4.84 15.25
CA ALA A 6 -2.46 5.13 16.64
C ALA A 6 -3.31 6.28 17.24
N TYR A 7 -3.46 7.37 16.49
CA TYR A 7 -4.28 8.52 16.90
C TYR A 7 -5.76 8.13 17.02
N TYR A 8 -6.29 7.40 16.04
CA TYR A 8 -7.68 7.00 16.03
C TYR A 8 -7.99 6.00 17.16
N LEU A 9 -7.12 5.02 17.38
CA LEU A 9 -7.19 4.10 18.51
C LEU A 9 -7.16 4.85 19.86
N GLY A 10 -6.24 5.81 20.03
CA GLY A 10 -6.19 6.66 21.21
C GLY A 10 -7.48 7.45 21.42
N THR A 11 -8.08 7.96 20.34
CA THR A 11 -9.38 8.67 20.40
C THR A 11 -10.51 7.74 20.87
N LEU A 12 -10.55 6.50 20.40
CA LEU A 12 -11.55 5.51 20.84
C LEU A 12 -11.37 5.15 22.32
N ILE A 13 -10.13 4.95 22.78
CA ILE A 13 -9.84 4.67 24.19
C ILE A 13 -10.18 5.87 25.07
N GLU A 14 -9.88 7.09 24.62
CA GLU A 14 -10.24 8.32 25.34
C GLU A 14 -11.77 8.48 25.47
N TYR A 15 -12.51 8.11 24.43
CA TYR A 15 -13.97 8.04 24.49
C TYR A 15 -14.44 7.05 25.56
N LEU A 16 -13.86 5.84 25.63
CA LEU A 16 -14.16 4.87 26.69
C LEU A 16 -13.82 5.41 28.10
N ARG A 17 -12.70 6.12 28.23
CA ARG A 17 -12.25 6.75 29.48
C ARG A 17 -13.21 7.85 29.95
N SER A 18 -13.77 8.61 29.02
CA SER A 18 -14.58 9.80 29.29
C SER A 18 -16.07 9.53 29.56
N MET A 19 -16.52 8.27 29.61
CA MET A 19 -17.95 7.88 29.76
C MET A 19 -18.65 8.28 31.08
N SER A 20 -18.11 9.21 31.88
CA SER A 20 -18.63 9.57 33.21
C SER A 20 -19.94 10.33 33.23
N TYR A 21 -20.26 11.05 32.17
CA TYR A 21 -21.22 12.15 32.26
C TYR A 21 -22.52 11.89 31.49
N ILE A 22 -22.52 10.93 30.56
CA ILE A 22 -23.68 10.52 29.77
C ILE A 22 -23.59 8.99 29.67
N LEU A 23 -24.55 8.25 30.22
CA LEU A 23 -24.58 6.78 30.12
C LEU A 23 -24.89 6.40 28.67
N PRO A 24 -23.89 5.96 27.88
CA PRO A 24 -24.07 5.77 26.45
C PRO A 24 -24.94 4.55 26.18
N ILE A 25 -25.58 4.54 25.01
CA ILE A 25 -26.27 3.37 24.51
C ILE A 25 -25.23 2.29 24.20
N VAL A 26 -25.47 1.08 24.73
CA VAL A 26 -24.53 -0.04 24.56
C VAL A 26 -24.64 -0.67 23.17
N LYS A 27 -25.85 -0.71 22.60
CA LYS A 27 -26.17 -1.27 21.29
C LYS A 27 -27.34 -0.53 20.66
N THR A 28 -27.35 -0.33 19.35
CA THR A 28 -28.53 0.16 18.62
C THR A 28 -29.03 -0.90 17.62
N ARG A 29 -30.32 -0.89 17.30
CA ARG A 29 -30.88 -1.67 16.16
C ARG A 29 -30.85 -0.90 14.85
N LYS A 30 -30.78 0.43 14.91
CA LYS A 30 -30.75 1.31 13.74
C LYS A 30 -29.32 1.79 13.56
N VAL A 31 -28.84 1.84 12.31
CA VAL A 31 -27.59 2.51 11.99
C VAL A 31 -27.76 3.98 12.36
N THR A 32 -27.12 4.42 13.43
CA THR A 32 -27.01 5.82 13.84
C THR A 32 -25.61 6.31 13.47
N GLU A 33 -25.45 7.61 13.25
CA GLU A 33 -24.13 8.22 13.04
C GLU A 33 -23.27 8.18 14.32
N GLU A 34 -23.90 8.01 15.48
CA GLU A 34 -23.22 7.88 16.78
C GLU A 34 -22.77 6.43 17.05
N LEU A 35 -21.49 6.27 17.41
CA LEU A 35 -20.89 5.01 17.82
C LEU A 35 -21.41 4.57 19.20
N THR A 36 -21.94 3.36 19.28
CA THR A 36 -22.29 2.74 20.58
C THR A 36 -21.04 2.23 21.29
N VAL A 37 -21.14 1.96 22.60
CA VAL A 37 -20.01 1.40 23.38
C VAL A 37 -19.49 0.10 22.75
N LEU A 38 -20.39 -0.77 22.30
CA LEU A 38 -20.00 -2.03 21.66
C LEU A 38 -19.34 -1.80 20.30
N ASP A 39 -19.81 -0.82 19.53
CA ASP A 39 -19.20 -0.48 18.24
C ASP A 39 -17.80 0.12 18.44
N THR A 40 -17.58 0.93 19.48
CA THR A 40 -16.23 1.38 19.86
C THR A 40 -15.30 0.20 20.13
N PHE A 41 -15.72 -0.79 20.94
CA PHE A 41 -14.88 -1.98 21.20
C PHE A 41 -14.59 -2.80 19.94
N ARG A 42 -15.53 -2.89 19.00
CA ARG A 42 -15.31 -3.56 17.71
C ARG A 42 -14.32 -2.82 16.81
N GLU A 43 -14.40 -1.49 16.78
CA GLU A 43 -13.43 -0.69 16.03
C GLU A 43 -12.04 -0.78 16.66
N VAL A 44 -11.95 -0.76 18.00
CA VAL A 44 -10.69 -1.00 18.73
C VAL A 44 -10.11 -2.37 18.36
N GLU A 45 -10.90 -3.44 18.45
CA GLU A 45 -10.47 -4.81 18.09
C GLU A 45 -9.92 -4.87 16.66
N LYS A 46 -10.65 -4.32 15.69
CA LYS A 46 -10.23 -4.29 14.29
C LYS A 46 -8.91 -3.57 14.08
N ILE A 47 -8.65 -2.48 14.82
CA ILE A 47 -7.38 -1.76 14.74
C ILE A 47 -6.26 -2.58 15.39
N LEU A 48 -6.51 -3.22 16.54
CA LEU A 48 -5.52 -4.08 17.20
C LEU A 48 -5.11 -5.28 16.33
N GLU A 49 -6.09 -5.94 15.70
CA GLU A 49 -5.86 -7.03 14.74
C GLU A 49 -5.00 -6.55 13.56
N TYR A 50 -5.34 -5.39 12.97
CA TYR A 50 -4.56 -4.82 11.86
C TYR A 50 -3.15 -4.39 12.28
N ALA A 51 -3.01 -3.91 13.53
CA ALA A 51 -1.77 -3.41 14.08
C ALA A 51 -0.83 -4.50 14.62
N GLU A 52 -1.30 -5.76 14.64
CA GLU A 52 -0.64 -6.89 15.30
C GLU A 52 -0.27 -6.52 16.75
N ILE A 53 -1.22 -5.92 17.48
CA ILE A 53 -1.07 -5.62 18.92
C ILE A 53 -1.81 -6.71 19.69
N GLU A 54 -1.04 -7.62 20.28
CA GLU A 54 -1.56 -8.73 21.10
C GLU A 54 -1.41 -8.45 22.60
N GLY A 55 -2.16 -9.19 23.42
CA GLY A 55 -1.97 -9.26 24.87
C GLY A 55 -3.03 -8.51 25.68
N LEU A 56 -2.60 -7.84 26.76
CA LEU A 56 -3.53 -7.34 27.80
C LEU A 56 -4.60 -6.36 27.30
N ILE A 57 -4.32 -5.59 26.24
CA ILE A 57 -5.29 -4.68 25.63
C ILE A 57 -6.36 -5.50 24.88
N GLU A 58 -5.94 -6.46 24.07
CA GLU A 58 -6.82 -7.36 23.31
C GLU A 58 -7.72 -8.18 24.25
N ASP A 59 -7.15 -8.71 25.34
CA ASP A 59 -7.90 -9.45 26.36
C ASP A 59 -9.02 -8.60 26.98
N LYS A 60 -8.73 -7.34 27.32
CA LYS A 60 -9.72 -6.39 27.88
C LYS A 60 -10.80 -6.04 26.86
N VAL A 61 -10.43 -5.83 25.60
CA VAL A 61 -11.36 -5.53 24.51
C VAL A 61 -12.29 -6.72 24.27
N CYS A 62 -11.75 -7.92 24.18
CA CYS A 62 -12.51 -9.15 23.99
C CYS A 62 -13.46 -9.41 25.17
N TYR A 63 -12.98 -9.22 26.41
CA TYR A 63 -13.78 -9.30 27.62
C TYR A 63 -15.01 -8.39 27.57
N TRP A 64 -14.81 -7.09 27.30
CA TRP A 64 -15.90 -6.12 27.26
C TRP A 64 -16.84 -6.34 26.08
N LYS A 65 -16.31 -6.64 24.89
CA LYS A 65 -17.13 -6.97 23.72
C LYS A 65 -18.09 -8.12 24.01
N ASN A 66 -17.60 -9.19 24.63
CA ASN A 66 -18.39 -10.37 24.98
C ASN A 66 -19.39 -10.08 26.09
N ARG A 67 -18.96 -9.39 27.17
CA ARG A 67 -19.82 -9.02 28.30
C ARG A 67 -20.96 -8.10 27.86
N LEU A 68 -20.66 -7.02 27.13
CA LEU A 68 -21.68 -6.11 26.57
C LEU A 68 -22.56 -6.83 25.54
N GLY A 69 -21.97 -7.74 24.76
CA GLY A 69 -22.64 -8.65 23.84
C GLY A 69 -23.71 -9.52 24.50
N ARG A 70 -23.42 -10.07 25.68
CA ARG A 70 -24.31 -10.97 26.41
C ARG A 70 -25.30 -10.25 27.32
N ASP A 71 -24.83 -9.25 28.06
CA ASP A 71 -25.53 -8.71 29.23
C ASP A 71 -26.48 -7.54 28.88
N TYR A 72 -26.31 -6.94 27.70
CA TYR A 72 -27.11 -5.79 27.25
C TYR A 72 -27.93 -6.09 26.01
N ARG A 73 -29.20 -5.68 26.03
CA ARG A 73 -30.11 -5.64 24.87
C ARG A 73 -29.92 -4.34 24.10
N SER A 74 -30.46 -4.28 22.89
CA SER A 74 -30.47 -3.05 22.09
C SER A 74 -31.17 -1.89 22.83
N ASN A 75 -30.66 -0.68 22.63
CA ASN A 75 -31.08 0.59 23.19
C ASN A 75 -30.99 0.67 24.72
N GLN A 76 -30.28 -0.25 25.37
CA GLN A 76 -30.01 -0.15 26.81
C GLN A 76 -28.82 0.79 27.05
N THR A 77 -28.98 1.63 28.07
CA THR A 77 -27.91 2.47 28.61
C THR A 77 -26.98 1.65 29.49
N LEU A 78 -25.69 1.98 29.45
CA LEU A 78 -24.67 1.34 30.27
C LEU A 78 -24.99 1.48 31.78
N LYS A 79 -24.80 0.43 32.57
CA LYS A 79 -24.91 0.52 34.04
C LYS A 79 -23.73 1.30 34.59
N LYS A 80 -23.94 2.07 35.66
CA LYS A 80 -22.90 2.89 36.31
C LYS A 80 -21.66 2.07 36.70
N LYS A 81 -21.85 0.87 37.26
CA LYS A 81 -20.76 -0.04 37.63
C LYS A 81 -19.92 -0.44 36.41
N ASP A 82 -20.56 -0.85 35.33
CA ASP A 82 -19.87 -1.26 34.11
C ASP A 82 -19.16 -0.07 33.45
N ALA A 83 -19.74 1.13 33.51
CA ALA A 83 -19.10 2.36 33.05
C ALA A 83 -17.82 2.71 33.82
N GLU A 84 -17.84 2.50 35.14
CA GLU A 84 -16.67 2.71 36.01
C GLU A 84 -15.57 1.67 35.75
N GLU A 85 -15.94 0.40 35.59
CA GLU A 85 -15.00 -0.66 35.24
C GLU A 85 -14.39 -0.44 33.85
N ILE A 86 -15.20 -0.09 32.83
CA ILE A 86 -14.72 0.27 31.49
C ILE A 86 -13.76 1.45 31.55
N ARG A 87 -14.04 2.48 32.35
CA ARG A 87 -13.12 3.63 32.50
C ARG A 87 -11.78 3.20 33.05
N ASN A 88 -11.77 2.40 34.11
CA ASN A 88 -10.54 1.93 34.75
C ASN A 88 -9.72 1.08 33.79
N ASP A 89 -10.38 0.20 33.04
CA ASP A 89 -9.73 -0.59 32.00
C ASP A 89 -9.24 0.26 30.84
N ALA A 90 -9.99 1.27 30.41
CA ALA A 90 -9.59 2.22 29.37
C ALA A 90 -8.33 2.99 29.77
N LYS A 91 -8.23 3.40 31.04
CA LYS A 91 -7.01 4.03 31.56
C LYS A 91 -5.81 3.08 31.49
N ALA A 92 -5.98 1.82 31.90
CA ALA A 92 -4.92 0.83 31.80
C ALA A 92 -4.54 0.53 30.33
N MET A 93 -5.53 0.46 29.44
CA MET A 93 -5.30 0.28 28.00
C MET A 93 -4.53 1.47 27.40
N ASP A 94 -4.86 2.70 27.80
CA ASP A 94 -4.16 3.93 27.37
C ASP A 94 -2.68 3.90 27.78
N GLU A 95 -2.38 3.55 29.03
CA GLU A 95 -1.01 3.43 29.54
C GLU A 95 -0.20 2.34 28.81
N LEU A 96 -0.82 1.17 28.60
CA LEU A 96 -0.21 0.07 27.84
C LEU A 96 0.02 0.44 26.37
N LEU A 97 -0.97 1.06 25.74
CA LEU A 97 -0.88 1.48 24.35
C LEU A 97 0.19 2.54 24.15
N CYS A 98 0.27 3.53 25.05
CA CYS A 98 1.33 4.53 25.03
C CYS A 98 2.71 3.88 25.13
N THR A 99 2.87 2.91 26.04
CA THR A 99 4.12 2.17 26.21
C THR A 99 4.48 1.39 24.94
N GLU A 100 3.51 0.69 24.35
CA GLU A 100 3.69 -0.07 23.11
C GLU A 100 4.07 0.85 21.94
N ILE A 101 3.35 1.97 21.75
CA ILE A 101 3.63 2.94 20.67
C ILE A 101 5.01 3.57 20.84
N LEU A 102 5.35 4.03 22.05
CA LEU A 102 6.63 4.69 22.32
C LEU A 102 7.83 3.75 22.17
N ASN A 103 7.63 2.45 22.38
CA ASN A 103 8.67 1.43 22.21
C ASN A 103 8.78 0.92 20.77
N ARG A 104 7.80 1.21 19.89
CA ARG A 104 7.88 0.82 18.48
C ARG A 104 8.87 1.73 17.74
N PRO A 105 9.87 1.17 17.04
CA PRO A 105 10.78 1.98 16.24
C PRO A 105 10.01 2.66 15.12
N ALA A 106 10.00 4.00 15.13
CA ALA A 106 9.43 4.80 14.07
C ALA A 106 10.53 5.21 13.07
N LEU A 107 10.27 5.04 11.78
CA LEU A 107 11.12 5.58 10.73
C LEU A 107 10.52 6.91 10.26
N GLU A 108 11.23 8.01 10.52
CA GLU A 108 10.84 9.30 9.96
C GLU A 108 11.13 9.34 8.46
N LEU A 109 10.09 9.64 7.66
CA LEU A 109 10.22 9.80 6.21
C LEU A 109 10.80 11.17 5.87
N CYS A 110 12.13 11.27 5.85
CA CYS A 110 12.85 12.46 5.40
C CYS A 110 13.05 12.46 3.86
N TYR A 111 11.95 12.45 3.11
CA TYR A 111 12.03 12.50 1.65
C TYR A 111 12.53 13.88 1.17
N ARG A 112 13.70 13.91 0.50
CA ARG A 112 14.33 15.13 -0.04
C ARG A 112 14.35 15.17 -1.57
N GLY A 113 13.51 14.37 -2.20
CA GLY A 113 13.46 14.23 -3.63
C GLY A 113 12.60 15.24 -4.36
N ARG A 114 12.48 15.08 -5.67
CA ARG A 114 11.74 15.99 -6.56
C ARG A 114 10.34 15.49 -6.92
N LEU A 115 10.05 14.21 -6.71
CA LEU A 115 8.72 13.65 -6.96
C LEU A 115 7.75 14.07 -5.84
N ASP A 116 6.46 14.01 -6.13
CA ASP A 116 5.44 14.24 -5.12
C ASP A 116 5.46 13.09 -4.10
N SER A 117 5.86 13.39 -2.86
CA SER A 117 5.96 12.42 -1.79
C SER A 117 4.62 11.78 -1.43
N LYS A 118 3.49 12.49 -1.61
CA LYS A 118 2.15 11.92 -1.40
C LYS A 118 1.82 10.89 -2.44
N GLU A 119 2.22 11.11 -3.69
CA GLU A 119 1.99 10.15 -4.78
C GLU A 119 2.93 8.94 -4.70
N LEU A 120 4.16 9.14 -4.23
CA LEU A 120 5.04 8.04 -3.85
C LEU A 120 4.44 7.21 -2.70
N LEU A 121 3.92 7.86 -1.65
CA LEU A 121 3.30 7.17 -0.51
C LEU A 121 2.10 6.33 -0.94
N ARG A 122 1.21 6.89 -1.77
CA ARG A 122 0.10 6.13 -2.35
C ARG A 122 0.59 4.92 -3.13
N THR A 123 1.66 5.09 -3.91
CA THR A 123 2.27 3.99 -4.68
C THR A 123 2.84 2.91 -3.76
N SER A 124 3.55 3.29 -2.69
CA SER A 124 4.12 2.34 -1.72
C SER A 124 3.08 1.55 -0.95
N GLU A 125 1.90 2.12 -0.72
CA GLU A 125 0.77 1.41 -0.13
C GLU A 125 0.05 0.48 -1.12
N GLY A 126 0.54 0.37 -2.37
CA GLY A 126 -0.13 -0.34 -3.45
C GLY A 126 -1.44 0.32 -3.90
N LYS A 127 -1.69 1.55 -3.46
CA LYS A 127 -2.87 2.35 -3.82
C LYS A 127 -2.64 3.07 -5.14
N ARG A 128 -3.72 3.59 -5.70
CA ARG A 128 -3.66 4.39 -6.93
C ARG A 128 -2.92 5.70 -6.66
N SER A 129 -1.89 5.99 -7.45
CA SER A 129 -1.24 7.29 -7.52
C SER A 129 -1.44 7.96 -8.88
N ALA A 130 -1.21 9.26 -8.99
CA ALA A 130 -1.17 10.00 -10.23
C ALA A 130 0.06 9.64 -11.09
N LEU A 131 1.08 9.00 -10.49
CA LEU A 131 2.25 8.50 -11.21
C LEU A 131 1.86 7.41 -12.21
N PHE A 132 0.83 6.63 -11.91
CA PHE A 132 0.28 5.64 -12.84
C PHE A 132 -1.18 5.98 -13.20
N ASN A 133 -1.47 6.18 -14.49
CA ASN A 133 -2.85 6.25 -14.95
C ASN A 133 -3.68 5.01 -14.52
N ILE A 134 -4.99 5.20 -14.33
CA ILE A 134 -5.90 4.19 -13.74
C ILE A 134 -5.86 2.87 -14.51
N LYS A 135 -5.84 2.94 -15.83
CA LYS A 135 -5.91 1.76 -16.69
C LYS A 135 -4.63 0.94 -16.60
N THR A 136 -3.48 1.61 -16.77
CA THR A 136 -2.16 1.01 -16.63
C THR A 136 -2.02 0.35 -15.26
N TRP A 137 -2.30 1.06 -14.16
CA TRP A 137 -2.18 0.49 -12.83
C TRP A 137 -3.03 -0.78 -12.67
N LYS A 138 -4.29 -0.77 -13.11
CA LYS A 138 -5.16 -1.95 -13.02
C LYS A 138 -4.59 -3.15 -13.78
N GLU A 139 -4.03 -2.92 -14.96
CA GLU A 139 -3.51 -3.97 -15.83
C GLU A 139 -2.10 -4.46 -15.47
N LEU A 140 -1.40 -3.84 -14.52
CA LEU A 140 -0.08 -4.31 -14.09
C LEU A 140 -0.14 -5.73 -13.50
N PRO A 141 0.85 -6.61 -13.80
CA PRO A 141 1.04 -7.86 -13.07
C PRO A 141 1.15 -7.62 -11.55
N LYS A 142 0.68 -8.57 -10.73
CA LYS A 142 0.78 -8.48 -9.26
C LYS A 142 2.23 -8.24 -8.79
N ILE A 143 3.18 -8.97 -9.36
CA ILE A 143 4.62 -8.80 -9.06
C ILE A 143 5.12 -7.39 -9.41
N ALA A 144 4.70 -6.82 -10.55
CA ALA A 144 5.11 -5.47 -10.94
C ALA A 144 4.53 -4.40 -10.00
N LYS A 145 3.28 -4.56 -9.55
CA LYS A 145 2.67 -3.66 -8.54
C LYS A 145 3.45 -3.69 -7.24
N SER A 146 3.81 -4.89 -6.77
CA SER A 146 4.65 -5.07 -5.58
C SER A 146 6.00 -4.37 -5.77
N ASP A 147 6.67 -4.59 -6.90
CA ASP A 147 7.98 -4.00 -7.18
C ASP A 147 7.92 -2.46 -7.25
N PHE A 148 6.88 -1.89 -7.87
CA PHE A 148 6.72 -0.44 -7.89
C PHE A 148 6.37 0.15 -6.52
N ALA A 149 5.61 -0.58 -5.70
CA ALA A 149 5.33 -0.20 -4.32
C ALA A 149 6.61 -0.20 -3.48
N ASP A 150 7.36 -1.29 -3.50
CA ASP A 150 8.66 -1.43 -2.80
C ASP A 150 9.66 -0.36 -3.27
N SER A 151 9.73 -0.10 -4.57
CA SER A 151 10.57 0.95 -5.13
C SER A 151 10.18 2.34 -4.63
N ALA A 152 8.88 2.65 -4.55
CA ALA A 152 8.39 3.90 -3.98
C ALA A 152 8.71 4.01 -2.47
N THR A 153 8.60 2.93 -1.72
CA THR A 153 9.05 2.87 -0.31
C THR A 153 10.53 3.19 -0.19
N CYS A 154 11.38 2.59 -1.02
CA CYS A 154 12.80 2.88 -1.04
C CYS A 154 13.10 4.34 -1.39
N LEU A 155 12.35 4.96 -2.31
CA LEU A 155 12.50 6.39 -2.63
C LEU A 155 12.13 7.26 -1.43
N LEU A 156 11.02 6.96 -0.74
CA LEU A 156 10.56 7.70 0.43
C LEU A 156 11.54 7.63 1.61
N THR A 157 12.24 6.50 1.75
CA THR A 157 13.22 6.27 2.83
C THR A 157 14.65 6.65 2.45
N GLY A 158 14.89 7.14 1.24
CA GLY A 158 16.22 7.53 0.75
C GLY A 158 17.13 6.36 0.35
N ALA A 159 16.59 5.15 0.24
CA ALA A 159 17.31 3.96 -0.24
C ALA A 159 17.38 3.94 -1.78
N SER A 160 18.12 4.89 -2.37
CA SER A 160 18.06 5.18 -3.81
C SER A 160 18.54 4.03 -4.72
N THR A 161 19.59 3.30 -4.35
CA THR A 161 20.07 2.16 -5.15
C THR A 161 19.08 0.99 -5.17
N PRO A 162 18.58 0.51 -4.01
CA PRO A 162 17.48 -0.44 -3.98
C PRO A 162 16.25 0.04 -4.77
N ALA A 163 15.88 1.32 -4.64
CA ALA A 163 14.74 1.87 -5.37
C ALA A 163 14.86 1.66 -6.88
N ALA A 164 16.02 2.00 -7.47
CA ALA A 164 16.27 1.81 -8.90
C ALA A 164 16.26 0.32 -9.30
N MET A 165 16.90 -0.55 -8.52
CA MET A 165 16.96 -1.99 -8.80
C MET A 165 15.58 -2.65 -8.79
N VAL A 166 14.78 -2.36 -7.77
CA VAL A 166 13.43 -2.93 -7.65
C VAL A 166 12.50 -2.36 -8.72
N CYS A 167 12.62 -1.08 -9.08
CA CYS A 167 11.88 -0.50 -10.19
C CYS A 167 12.16 -1.20 -11.53
N LEU A 168 13.44 -1.49 -11.81
CA LEU A 168 13.87 -2.24 -13.00
C LEU A 168 13.32 -3.66 -13.02
N ARG A 169 13.20 -4.32 -11.86
CA ARG A 169 12.53 -5.63 -11.73
C ARG A 169 11.04 -5.54 -12.10
N GLY A 170 10.36 -4.50 -11.61
CA GLY A 170 8.97 -4.21 -11.96
C GLY A 170 8.78 -4.00 -13.47
N MET A 171 9.67 -3.22 -14.10
CA MET A 171 9.70 -3.05 -15.56
C MET A 171 9.85 -4.39 -16.30
N GLU A 172 10.79 -5.23 -15.87
CA GLU A 172 11.02 -6.55 -16.49
C GLU A 172 9.75 -7.43 -16.43
N ALA A 173 9.04 -7.41 -15.31
CA ALA A 173 7.77 -8.13 -15.19
C ALA A 173 6.69 -7.62 -16.17
N VAL A 174 6.62 -6.31 -16.39
CA VAL A 174 5.71 -5.72 -17.39
C VAL A 174 6.11 -6.14 -18.80
N ILE A 175 7.39 -6.07 -19.14
CA ILE A 175 7.90 -6.48 -20.46
C ILE A 175 7.64 -7.96 -20.71
N ARG A 176 7.83 -8.82 -19.70
CA ARG A 176 7.50 -10.26 -19.80
C ARG A 176 6.01 -10.48 -20.07
N LYS A 177 5.12 -9.74 -19.39
CA LYS A 177 3.68 -9.81 -19.70
C LYS A 177 3.38 -9.33 -21.12
N TYR A 178 3.97 -8.22 -21.55
CA TYR A 178 3.80 -7.69 -22.91
C TYR A 178 4.27 -8.72 -23.96
N TYR A 179 5.47 -9.28 -23.77
CA TYR A 179 6.01 -10.35 -24.59
C TYR A 179 5.06 -11.55 -24.70
N ARG A 180 4.50 -12.02 -23.57
CA ARG A 180 3.49 -13.10 -23.55
C ARG A 180 2.31 -12.84 -24.46
N THR A 181 1.86 -11.59 -24.53
CA THR A 181 0.72 -11.21 -25.38
C THR A 181 1.06 -11.09 -26.86
N LYS A 182 2.33 -10.92 -27.23
CA LYS A 182 2.77 -10.71 -28.62
C LYS A 182 3.38 -11.95 -29.27
N ILE A 183 4.18 -12.70 -28.51
CA ILE A 183 4.97 -13.81 -29.04
C ILE A 183 4.59 -15.14 -28.36
N GLY A 184 4.19 -15.10 -27.09
CA GLY A 184 3.90 -16.29 -26.28
C GLY A 184 4.86 -16.42 -25.10
N ASP A 185 5.01 -17.61 -24.53
CA ASP A 185 5.74 -17.76 -23.27
C ASP A 185 7.23 -17.33 -23.37
N PRO A 186 7.71 -16.39 -22.53
CA PRO A 186 9.10 -15.93 -22.54
C PRO A 186 10.12 -17.00 -22.16
N LYS A 187 9.70 -18.17 -21.64
CA LYS A 187 10.60 -19.20 -21.11
C LYS A 187 11.61 -18.60 -20.12
N ARG A 188 12.81 -19.19 -20.01
CA ARG A 188 13.94 -18.69 -19.17
C ARG A 188 14.76 -17.58 -19.85
N LYS A 189 14.21 -16.88 -20.85
CA LYS A 189 14.94 -15.83 -21.59
C LYS A 189 15.25 -14.63 -20.69
N GLY A 190 16.41 -14.02 -20.92
CA GLY A 190 16.79 -12.77 -20.29
C GLY A 190 16.06 -11.59 -20.94
N LEU A 191 16.05 -10.44 -20.26
CA LEU A 191 15.40 -9.22 -20.78
C LEU A 191 15.95 -8.80 -22.16
N PHE A 192 17.24 -9.04 -22.43
CA PHE A 192 17.89 -8.77 -23.72
C PHE A 192 17.18 -9.50 -24.86
N ASP A 193 17.08 -10.83 -24.74
CA ASP A 193 16.48 -11.70 -25.75
C ASP A 193 15.01 -11.32 -26.01
N LEU A 194 14.28 -10.95 -24.94
CA LEU A 194 12.88 -10.55 -25.06
C LEU A 194 12.72 -9.28 -25.91
N ILE A 195 13.55 -8.25 -25.66
CA ILE A 195 13.48 -6.99 -26.41
C ILE A 195 13.89 -7.21 -27.86
N ASP A 196 14.94 -7.98 -28.12
CA ASP A 196 15.43 -8.24 -29.48
C ASP A 196 14.43 -9.04 -30.33
N GLU A 197 13.72 -9.99 -29.74
CA GLU A 197 12.64 -10.70 -30.43
C GLU A 197 11.42 -9.80 -30.67
N LEU A 198 11.06 -8.96 -29.70
CA LEU A 198 10.00 -7.97 -29.89
C LEU A 198 10.32 -7.00 -31.03
N LYS A 199 11.59 -6.59 -31.20
CA LYS A 199 12.03 -5.70 -32.29
C LYS A 199 11.87 -6.33 -33.68
N LYS A 200 11.88 -7.67 -33.77
CA LYS A 200 11.71 -8.42 -35.03
C LYS A 200 10.25 -8.50 -35.50
N LEU A 201 9.28 -8.15 -34.65
CA LEU A 201 7.87 -8.15 -35.05
C LEU A 201 7.61 -7.05 -36.10
N PRO A 202 6.83 -7.35 -37.16
CA PRO A 202 6.58 -6.40 -38.24
C PRO A 202 5.89 -5.11 -37.77
N ASN A 203 5.03 -5.21 -36.74
CA ASN A 203 4.30 -4.07 -36.15
C ASN A 203 4.92 -3.60 -34.83
N ALA A 204 6.21 -3.83 -34.62
CA ALA A 204 6.91 -3.41 -33.41
C ALA A 204 7.04 -1.88 -33.34
N ASN A 205 6.75 -1.30 -32.18
CA ASN A 205 7.12 0.09 -31.89
C ASN A 205 8.64 0.17 -31.63
N LYS A 206 9.42 0.35 -32.70
CA LYS A 206 10.89 0.36 -32.65
C LYS A 206 11.45 1.46 -31.74
N SER A 207 10.78 2.62 -31.67
CA SER A 207 11.19 3.72 -30.80
C SER A 207 11.08 3.32 -29.32
N LEU A 208 9.90 2.81 -28.91
CA LEU A 208 9.69 2.33 -27.55
C LEU A 208 10.64 1.18 -27.18
N LEU A 209 10.84 0.22 -28.08
CA LEU A 209 11.75 -0.91 -27.82
C LEU A 209 13.21 -0.46 -27.76
N GLY A 210 13.60 0.55 -28.55
CA GLY A 210 14.92 1.18 -28.43
C GLY A 210 15.10 1.91 -27.11
N TYR A 211 14.07 2.59 -26.62
CA TYR A 211 14.09 3.25 -25.32
C TYR A 211 14.17 2.25 -24.15
N LEU A 212 13.43 1.15 -24.21
CA LEU A 212 13.53 0.05 -23.23
C LEU A 212 14.92 -0.59 -23.22
N ASP A 213 15.52 -0.74 -24.40
CA ASP A 213 16.88 -1.26 -24.54
C ASP A 213 17.91 -0.29 -23.95
N TYR A 214 17.73 1.02 -24.12
CA TYR A 214 18.53 2.04 -23.45
C TYR A 214 18.43 1.94 -21.93
N ILE A 215 17.22 1.85 -21.36
CA ILE A 215 17.03 1.69 -19.91
C ILE A 215 17.76 0.44 -19.41
N ARG A 216 17.65 -0.67 -20.14
CA ARG A 216 18.38 -1.90 -19.82
C ARG A 216 19.90 -1.69 -19.88
N ALA A 217 20.42 -1.19 -20.99
CA ALA A 217 21.86 -1.06 -21.22
C ALA A 217 22.52 -0.08 -20.23
N GLU A 218 21.89 1.06 -19.98
CA GLU A 218 22.50 2.14 -19.21
C GLU A 218 22.11 2.12 -17.74
N LYS A 219 20.88 1.73 -17.38
CA LYS A 219 20.41 1.77 -15.98
C LYS A 219 20.56 0.43 -15.28
N ARG A 220 20.20 -0.67 -15.93
CA ARG A 220 20.31 -2.00 -15.31
C ARG A 220 21.76 -2.43 -15.12
N ASN A 221 22.60 -2.28 -16.15
CA ASN A 221 24.02 -2.64 -16.03
C ASN A 221 24.72 -1.79 -14.96
N PHE A 222 24.39 -0.50 -14.90
CA PHE A 222 24.87 0.39 -13.83
C PHE A 222 24.43 -0.11 -12.45
N ALA A 223 23.16 -0.47 -12.29
CA ALA A 223 22.62 -0.98 -11.03
C ALA A 223 23.18 -2.33 -10.58
N GLN A 224 23.68 -3.13 -11.50
CA GLN A 224 24.31 -4.43 -11.21
C GLN A 224 25.80 -4.32 -10.88
N HIS A 225 26.41 -3.16 -11.10
CA HIS A 225 27.83 -2.98 -10.87
C HIS A 225 28.11 -2.73 -9.37
N PRO A 226 28.96 -3.55 -8.70
CA PRO A 226 29.13 -3.50 -7.24
C PRO A 226 29.55 -2.13 -6.69
N ASN A 227 30.33 -1.38 -7.47
CA ASN A 227 30.89 -0.08 -7.08
C ASN A 227 30.04 1.11 -7.52
N ARG A 228 28.81 0.89 -8.01
CA ARG A 228 27.91 1.96 -8.45
C ARG A 228 26.77 2.11 -7.46
N ILE A 229 26.52 3.36 -7.08
CA ILE A 229 25.47 3.75 -6.15
C ILE A 229 24.65 4.83 -6.86
N PHE A 230 23.34 4.70 -6.86
CA PHE A 230 22.44 5.75 -7.30
C PHE A 230 22.29 6.80 -6.20
N THR A 231 22.33 8.06 -6.61
CA THR A 231 21.78 9.16 -5.82
C THR A 231 20.25 9.14 -5.87
N GLN A 232 19.61 9.86 -4.94
CA GLN A 232 18.14 10.01 -4.90
C GLN A 232 17.58 10.53 -6.23
N GLU A 233 18.22 11.57 -6.79
CA GLU A 233 17.78 12.20 -8.03
C GLU A 233 17.90 11.25 -9.24
N GLU A 234 18.95 10.42 -9.29
CA GLU A 234 19.10 9.41 -10.33
C GLU A 234 18.08 8.29 -10.20
N ALA A 235 17.80 7.84 -8.97
CA ALA A 235 16.80 6.81 -8.72
C ALA A 235 15.40 7.28 -9.11
N GLU A 236 15.03 8.52 -8.80
CA GLU A 236 13.76 9.13 -9.21
C GLU A 236 13.66 9.28 -10.72
N ARG A 237 14.75 9.66 -11.37
CA ARG A 237 14.80 9.72 -12.83
C ARG A 237 14.57 8.35 -13.43
N VAL A 238 15.22 7.30 -12.91
CA VAL A 238 14.99 5.92 -13.34
C VAL A 238 13.55 5.50 -13.12
N PHE A 239 12.98 5.82 -11.95
CA PHE A 239 11.58 5.53 -11.63
C PHE A 239 10.63 6.15 -12.66
N MET A 240 10.75 7.46 -12.93
CA MET A 240 9.89 8.14 -13.90
C MET A 240 10.12 7.66 -15.33
N GLN A 241 11.36 7.36 -15.72
CA GLN A 241 11.66 6.80 -17.03
C GLN A 241 10.94 5.46 -17.25
N ILE A 242 10.92 4.61 -16.22
CA ILE A 242 10.25 3.31 -16.24
C ILE A 242 8.73 3.46 -16.26
N VAL A 243 8.17 4.32 -15.39
CA VAL A 243 6.73 4.62 -15.36
C VAL A 243 6.23 5.05 -16.73
N ASN A 244 6.94 5.96 -17.40
CA ASN A 244 6.60 6.42 -18.74
C ASN A 244 6.69 5.28 -19.77
N ALA A 245 7.75 4.48 -19.74
CA ALA A 245 7.89 3.36 -20.66
C ALA A 245 6.78 2.30 -20.48
N VAL A 246 6.35 2.08 -19.24
CA VAL A 246 5.20 1.23 -18.90
C VAL A 246 3.92 1.81 -19.50
N HIS A 247 3.67 3.11 -19.36
CA HIS A 247 2.51 3.75 -19.99
C HIS A 247 2.49 3.58 -21.51
N ASP A 248 3.63 3.73 -22.17
CA ASP A 248 3.74 3.59 -23.62
C ASP A 248 3.50 2.14 -24.08
N LEU A 249 3.95 1.15 -23.30
CA LEU A 249 3.69 -0.28 -23.55
C LEU A 249 2.19 -0.60 -23.52
N TYR A 250 1.47 -0.08 -22.54
CA TYR A 250 0.03 -0.30 -22.42
C TYR A 250 -0.76 0.46 -23.48
N SER A 251 -0.38 1.69 -23.79
CA SER A 251 -0.98 2.49 -24.86
C SER A 251 -0.82 1.81 -26.24
N THR A 252 0.36 1.24 -26.52
CA THR A 252 0.62 0.48 -27.74
C THR A 252 -0.21 -0.81 -27.80
N SER A 253 -0.41 -1.47 -26.65
CA SER A 253 -1.23 -2.70 -26.56
C SER A 253 -2.69 -2.46 -26.88
N ASP A 254 -3.23 -1.30 -26.48
CA ASP A 254 -4.61 -0.91 -26.72
C ASP A 254 -4.90 -0.58 -28.19
N ASN A 255 -3.99 0.17 -28.82
CA ASN A 255 -4.09 0.51 -30.25
C ASN A 255 -4.10 -0.73 -31.15
N LEU A 256 -3.48 -1.82 -30.72
CA LEU A 256 -3.47 -3.08 -31.46
C LEU A 256 -4.76 -3.89 -31.27
N LYS A 257 -5.42 -3.81 -30.11
CA LYS A 257 -6.72 -4.46 -29.86
C LYS A 257 -7.88 -3.77 -30.59
N SER A 258 -7.80 -2.45 -30.79
CA SER A 258 -8.81 -1.70 -31.55
C SER A 258 -8.71 -1.98 -33.06
N GLN A 259 -7.49 -2.04 -33.61
CA GLN A 259 -7.26 -2.36 -35.02
C GLN A 259 -7.61 -3.81 -35.40
N SER A 260 -7.49 -4.78 -34.48
CA SER A 260 -7.91 -6.15 -34.74
C SER A 260 -9.44 -6.32 -34.79
N LYS A 261 -10.18 -5.51 -34.02
CA LYS A 261 -11.66 -5.53 -34.01
C LYS A 261 -12.27 -4.85 -35.25
N SER A 262 -11.59 -3.87 -35.84
CA SER A 262 -12.06 -3.17 -37.04
C SER A 262 -11.79 -3.93 -38.34
N LYS A 263 -10.95 -4.98 -38.33
CA LYS A 263 -10.69 -5.85 -39.49
C LYS A 263 -11.55 -7.12 -39.51
N SER A 264 -12.37 -7.34 -38.49
CA SER A 264 -13.27 -8.48 -38.33
C SER A 264 -14.75 -8.11 -38.47
N LEU A 265 -15.03 -6.90 -38.95
CA LEU A 265 -16.33 -6.37 -39.39
C LEU A 265 -16.25 -6.12 -40.89
#